data_AF-A0A6J2XBS6-F1
#
_entry.id   AF-A0A6J2XBS6-F1
#
_cell.length_a   1.000
_cell.length_b   1.000
_cell.length_c   1.000
_cell.angle_alpha   90.00
_cell.angle_beta   90.00
_cell.angle_gamma   90.00
#
_symmetry.space_group_name_H-M   'P 1'
#
loop_
_entity.id
_entity.type
_entity.pdbx_description
1 polymer ?
#
loop_
_entity_poly.entity_id
_entity_poly.type
_entity_poly.pdbx_seq_one_letter_code
_entity_poly.pdbx_strand_id
1 'polypeptide(L)' 'MARGQQKVQSQQKAAEKAAKMKKQQGHSANDQKKAAQKALVHVCAVCKAQMPDPKTYKQHFENKHPKNDMPQELKDV' A
#
# COMPACT_ATOMS: atom_id res chain seq x y z
N MET A 1 -48.28 -4.80 -15.84
CA MET A 1 -47.08 -5.11 -15.03
C MET A 1 -45.78 -4.46 -15.55
N ALA A 2 -45.81 -3.29 -16.23
CA ALA A 2 -44.60 -2.64 -16.78
C ALA A 2 -43.86 -1.70 -15.80
N ARG A 3 -44.58 -1.13 -14.82
CA ARG A 3 -44.00 -0.21 -13.81
C ARG A 3 -43.08 -0.92 -12.80
N GLY A 4 -43.31 -2.20 -12.52
CA GLY A 4 -42.47 -3.01 -11.64
C GLY A 4 -41.08 -3.24 -12.22
N GLN A 5 -41.00 -3.62 -13.50
CA GLN A 5 -39.73 -3.87 -14.19
C GLN A 5 -38.85 -2.61 -14.26
N GLN A 6 -39.45 -1.45 -14.52
CA GLN A 6 -38.72 -0.17 -14.54
C GLN A 6 -38.16 0.18 -13.15
N LYS A 7 -38.90 -0.10 -12.07
CA LYS A 7 -38.44 0.12 -10.68
C LYS A 7 -37.29 -0.82 -10.29
N VAL A 8 -37.29 -2.06 -10.80
CA VAL A 8 -36.19 -3.01 -10.53
C VAL A 8 -34.93 -2.60 -11.29
N GLN A 9 -35.05 -2.24 -12.57
CA GLN A 9 -33.91 -1.74 -13.35
C GLN A 9 -33.30 -0.46 -12.77
N SER A 10 -34.12 0.48 -12.27
CA SER A 10 -33.60 1.72 -11.69
C SER A 10 -32.84 1.46 -10.39
N GLN A 11 -33.33 0.54 -9.53
CA GLN A 11 -32.64 0.13 -8.31
C GLN A 11 -31.31 -0.59 -8.60
N GLN A 12 -31.29 -1.49 -9.60
CA GLN A 12 -30.07 -2.17 -10.01
C GLN A 12 -29.01 -1.18 -10.53
N LYS A 13 -29.41 -0.25 -11.42
CA LYS A 13 -28.49 0.80 -11.92
C LYS A 13 -27.97 1.72 -10.81
N ALA A 14 -28.80 2.04 -9.82
CA ALA A 14 -28.37 2.84 -8.67
C ALA A 14 -27.37 2.09 -7.77
N ALA A 15 -27.64 0.81 -7.49
CA ALA A 15 -26.77 -0.06 -6.72
C ALA A 15 -25.41 -0.27 -7.43
N GLU A 16 -25.41 -0.48 -8.75
CA GLU A 16 -24.18 -0.58 -9.54
C GLU A 16 -23.37 0.71 -9.51
N LYS A 17 -24.00 1.89 -9.66
CA LYS A 17 -23.31 3.18 -9.55
C LYS A 17 -22.71 3.38 -8.16
N ALA A 18 -23.43 3.06 -7.09
CA ALA A 18 -22.92 3.14 -5.73
C ALA A 18 -21.74 2.20 -5.49
N ALA A 19 -21.82 0.96 -5.97
CA ALA A 19 -20.73 -0.01 -5.87
C ALA A 19 -19.48 0.45 -6.65
N LYS A 20 -19.67 1.04 -7.84
CA LYS A 20 -18.59 1.57 -8.68
C LYS A 20 -17.91 2.78 -8.03
N MET A 21 -18.69 3.70 -7.46
CA MET A 21 -18.16 4.83 -6.68
C MET A 21 -17.41 4.37 -5.43
N LYS A 22 -17.92 3.36 -4.70
CA LYS A 22 -17.25 2.81 -3.52
C LYS A 22 -15.91 2.14 -3.85
N LYS A 23 -15.84 1.43 -4.99
CA LYS A 23 -14.57 0.87 -5.49
C LYS A 23 -13.56 1.95 -5.90
N GLN A 24 -14.03 3.08 -6.42
CA GLN A 24 -13.17 4.22 -6.78
C GLN A 24 -12.66 4.98 -5.55
N GLN A 25 -13.46 5.11 -4.50
CA GLN A 25 -13.05 5.81 -3.27
C GLN A 25 -11.89 5.12 -2.52
N GLY A 26 -11.75 3.79 -2.63
CA GLY A 26 -10.65 3.05 -2.00
C GLY A 26 -9.31 3.04 -2.77
N HIS A 27 -9.30 3.58 -3.99
CA HIS A 27 -8.12 3.60 -4.86
C HIS A 27 -7.74 5.02 -5.28
N SER A 28 -7.93 6.01 -4.39
CA SER A 28 -7.39 7.34 -4.67
C SER A 28 -5.86 7.23 -4.71
N ALA A 29 -5.25 7.83 -5.74
CA ALA A 29 -3.80 7.87 -5.89
C ALA A 29 -3.11 8.50 -4.66
N ASN A 30 -3.83 9.31 -3.89
CA ASN A 30 -3.35 9.91 -2.66
C ASN A 30 -3.29 8.89 -1.51
N ASP A 31 -4.28 8.01 -1.40
CA ASP A 31 -4.30 6.95 -0.38
C ASP A 31 -3.25 5.87 -0.67
N GLN A 32 -3.04 5.52 -1.94
CA GLN A 32 -1.95 4.62 -2.34
C GLN A 32 -0.57 5.22 -2.04
N LYS A 33 -0.38 6.52 -2.31
CA LYS A 33 0.87 7.23 -1.96
C LYS A 33 1.09 7.26 -0.45
N LYS A 34 0.06 7.52 0.35
CA LYS A 34 0.14 7.48 1.82
C LYS A 34 0.45 6.08 2.35
N ALA A 35 -0.16 5.05 1.78
CA ALA A 35 0.15 3.66 2.14
C ALA A 35 1.60 3.30 1.80
N ALA A 36 2.11 3.72 0.63
CA ALA A 36 3.50 3.50 0.24
C ALA A 36 4.51 4.23 1.15
N GLN A 37 4.21 5.47 1.56
CA GLN A 37 5.03 6.20 2.53
C GLN A 37 5.03 5.54 3.91
N LYS A 38 3.87 5.03 4.35
CA LYS A 38 3.79 4.24 5.59
C LYS A 38 4.54 2.91 5.51
N ALA A 39 4.71 2.36 4.31
CA ALA A 39 5.47 1.13 4.12
C ALA A 39 6.98 1.36 4.26
N LEU A 40 7.50 2.58 4.06
CA LEU A 40 8.93 2.91 4.21
C LEU A 40 9.31 3.09 5.69
N VAL A 41 9.31 2.00 6.44
CA VAL A 41 9.53 2.01 7.90
C VAL A 41 11.01 1.96 8.28
N HIS A 42 11.86 1.33 7.46
CA HIS A 42 13.25 1.08 7.82
C HIS A 42 14.19 2.09 7.19
N VAL A 43 15.02 2.74 8.00
CA VAL A 43 15.99 3.73 7.53
C VAL A 43 17.40 3.19 7.75
N CYS A 44 18.21 3.19 6.69
CA CYS A 44 19.60 2.78 6.79
C CYS A 44 20.42 3.74 7.66
N ALA A 45 21.03 3.24 8.73
CA ALA A 45 21.86 4.05 9.63
C ALA A 45 23.07 4.71 8.95
N VAL A 46 23.57 4.14 7.84
CA VAL A 46 24.79 4.61 7.18
C VAL A 46 24.48 5.63 6.09
N CYS A 47 23.57 5.31 5.17
CA CYS A 47 23.28 6.16 4.01
C CYS A 47 21.89 6.79 4.02
N LYS A 48 21.09 6.58 5.07
CA LYS A 48 19.73 7.12 5.23
C LYS A 48 18.74 6.69 4.14
N ALA A 49 19.05 5.64 3.38
CA ALA A 49 18.12 5.04 2.43
C ALA A 49 16.90 4.45 3.17
N GLN A 50 15.69 4.73 2.68
CA GLN A 50 14.45 4.18 3.23
C GLN A 50 14.10 2.89 2.52
N MET A 51 13.84 1.83 3.27
CA MET A 51 13.52 0.49 2.80
C MET A 51 12.16 0.06 3.37
N PRO A 52 11.31 -0.57 2.55
CA PRO A 52 9.95 -0.91 2.97
C PRO A 52 9.89 -2.15 3.88
N ASP A 53 10.93 -2.98 3.86
CA ASP A 53 10.95 -4.24 4.59
C ASP A 53 12.34 -4.57 5.15
N PRO A 54 12.41 -5.28 6.29
CA PRO A 54 13.66 -5.65 6.95
C PRO A 54 14.58 -6.52 6.08
N LYS A 55 14.00 -7.40 5.25
CA LYS A 55 14.74 -8.30 4.36
C LYS A 55 15.52 -7.53 3.31
N THR A 56 14.88 -6.56 2.64
CA THR A 56 15.54 -5.70 1.66
C THR A 56 16.52 -4.76 2.36
N TYR A 57 16.27 -4.37 3.62
CA TYR A 57 17.26 -3.61 4.39
C TYR A 57 18.52 -4.45 4.71
N LYS A 58 18.37 -5.73 5.09
CA LYS A 58 19.50 -6.65 5.31
C LYS A 58 20.32 -6.85 4.04
N GLN A 59 19.65 -7.12 2.92
CA GLN A 59 20.31 -7.24 1.62
C GLN A 59 21.00 -5.95 1.18
N HIS A 60 20.41 -4.78 1.47
CA HIS A 60 21.04 -3.48 1.23
C HIS A 60 22.32 -3.34 2.06
N PHE A 61 22.28 -3.72 3.34
CA PHE A 61 23.39 -3.55 4.26
C PHE A 61 24.57 -4.48 3.90
N GLU A 62 24.31 -5.75 3.61
CA GLU A 62 25.34 -6.73 3.21
C GLU A 62 26.04 -6.32 1.91
N ASN A 63 25.31 -5.80 0.93
CA ASN A 63 25.88 -5.46 -0.38
C ASN A 63 26.52 -4.06 -0.45
N LYS A 64 26.02 -3.08 0.32
CA LYS A 64 26.47 -1.68 0.24
C LYS A 64 27.32 -1.22 1.41
N HIS A 65 27.19 -1.86 2.57
CA HIS A 65 27.93 -1.53 3.79
C HIS A 65 28.72 -2.73 4.35
N PRO A 66 29.55 -3.42 3.54
CA PRO A 66 30.23 -4.65 3.95
C PRO A 66 31.29 -4.47 5.05
N LYS A 67 31.64 -3.22 5.38
CA LYS A 67 32.62 -2.88 6.42
C LYS A 67 31.99 -2.43 7.74
N ASN A 68 30.68 -2.21 7.76
CA ASN A 68 29.99 -1.74 8.96
C ASN A 68 29.29 -2.93 9.62
N ASP A 69 29.26 -2.94 10.95
CA ASP A 69 28.50 -3.94 11.70
C ASP A 69 27.00 -3.75 11.45
N MET A 70 26.31 -4.86 11.14
CA MET A 70 24.88 -4.85 10.89
C MET A 70 24.15 -4.35 12.15
N PRO A 71 23.27 -3.33 12.03
CA PRO A 71 22.57 -2.77 13.18
C PRO A 71 21.77 -3.86 13.88
N GLN A 72 21.80 -3.86 15.21
CA GLN A 72 21.22 -4.90 16.05
C GLN A 72 19.71 -5.10 15.79
N GLU A 73 19.01 -4.03 15.40
CA GLU A 73 17.59 -4.07 15.02
C GLU A 73 17.29 -4.90 13.75
N LEU A 74 18.34 -5.28 13.00
CA LEU A 74 18.26 -6.14 11.82
C LEU A 74 18.79 -7.55 12.02
N LYS A 75 19.36 -7.84 13.19
CA LYS A 75 19.87 -9.18 13.51
C LYS A 75 18.75 -10.14 13.93
N ASP A 76 17.65 -9.62 14.47
CA ASP A 76 16.53 -10.40 15.03
C ASP A 76 15.29 -10.46 14.11
N VAL A 77 15.42 -10.08 12.83
CA VAL A 77 14.33 -10.16 11.82
C VAL A 77 14.60 -11.22 10.75
#